data_AF-A0A381V4V0-F1
#
_entry.id   AF-A0A381V4V0-F1
#
_cell.length_a   1.000
_cell.length_b   1.000
_cell.length_c   1.000
_cell.angle_alpha   90.00
_cell.angle_beta   90.00
_cell.angle_gamma   90.00
#
_symmetry.space_group_name_H-M   'P 1'
#
loop_
_entity.id
_entity.type
_entity.pdbx_description
1 polymer ?
#
loop_
_entity_poly.entity_id
_entity_poly.type
_entity_poly.pdbx_seq_one_letter_code
_entity_poly.pdbx_strand_id
1 'polypeptide(L)'
;MRNNLGFRGWFYFRQGWSVYFAFIFAAVNTLTVTYFLAIDNYPFLKDVFPSFVHYIAIVVLIGIPILVLVGYAHYKRTASFKAEADIHIEANPHLRRILTNTEIMLSMSLQLSELSMKLMNNEKLTSDEMNNLKQLQIEFQKQIGDRRIRD
;
A
#
# COMPACT_ATOMS: atom_id res chain seq x y z
N MET A 1 2.49 16.69 -18.51
CA MET A 1 1.99 15.37 -18.06
C MET A 1 1.17 14.63 -19.12
N ARG A 2 1.59 14.65 -20.40
CA ARG A 2 0.90 13.99 -21.53
C ARG A 2 1.78 12.93 -22.21
N ASN A 3 2.85 12.50 -21.56
CA ASN A 3 3.73 11.45 -22.06
C ASN A 3 3.21 10.10 -21.56
N ASN A 4 3.34 9.07 -22.40
CA ASN A 4 3.10 7.66 -22.08
C ASN A 4 1.62 7.23 -21.97
N LEU A 5 0.71 7.81 -22.76
CA LEU A 5 -0.70 7.36 -22.82
C LEU A 5 -0.84 5.85 -23.07
N GLY A 6 0.00 5.28 -23.94
CA GLY A 6 0.05 3.83 -24.19
C GLY A 6 0.41 3.02 -22.95
N PHE A 7 1.49 3.38 -22.24
CA PHE A 7 1.88 2.69 -21.01
C PHE A 7 0.85 2.85 -19.89
N ARG A 8 0.19 4.01 -19.79
CA ARG A 8 -0.88 4.25 -18.82
C ARG A 8 -2.12 3.42 -19.16
N GLY A 9 -2.51 3.38 -20.43
CA GLY A 9 -3.60 2.53 -20.91
C GLY A 9 -3.32 1.05 -20.65
N TRP A 10 -2.09 0.59 -20.94
CA TRP A 10 -1.67 -0.78 -20.63
C TRP A 10 -1.65 -1.05 -19.12
N PHE A 11 -1.21 -0.10 -18.30
CA PHE A 11 -1.27 -0.22 -16.85
C PHE A 11 -2.72 -0.36 -16.36
N TYR A 12 -3.64 0.48 -16.82
CA TYR A 12 -5.05 0.39 -16.46
C TYR A 12 -5.68 -0.92 -16.94
N PHE A 13 -5.35 -1.37 -18.15
CA PHE A 13 -5.79 -2.66 -18.65
C PHE A 13 -5.31 -3.81 -17.76
N ARG A 14 -4.00 -3.87 -17.46
CA ARG A 14 -3.44 -4.92 -16.59
C ARG A 14 -4.07 -4.89 -15.21
N GLN A 15 -4.29 -3.70 -14.64
CA GLN A 15 -4.96 -3.55 -13.35
C GLN A 15 -6.40 -4.05 -13.40
N GLY A 16 -7.15 -3.68 -14.44
CA GLY A 16 -8.53 -4.12 -14.64
C GLY A 16 -8.61 -5.64 -14.79
N TRP A 17 -7.72 -6.20 -15.60
CA TRP A 17 -7.63 -7.63 -15.84
C TRP A 17 -7.21 -8.40 -14.58
N SER A 18 -6.10 -8.03 -13.94
CA SER A 18 -5.52 -8.80 -12.84
C SER A 18 -6.34 -8.72 -11.55
N VAL A 19 -6.97 -7.58 -11.26
CA VAL A 19 -7.68 -7.39 -10.00
C VAL A 19 -9.13 -7.82 -10.09
N TYR A 20 -9.82 -7.53 -11.19
CA TYR A 20 -11.26 -7.79 -11.30
C TYR A 20 -11.55 -9.04 -12.13
N PHE A 21 -11.08 -9.09 -13.38
CA PHE A 21 -11.46 -10.18 -14.28
C PHE A 21 -10.83 -11.50 -13.89
N ALA A 22 -9.55 -11.52 -13.52
CA ALA A 22 -8.88 -12.73 -13.08
C ALA A 22 -9.55 -13.33 -11.85
N PHE A 23 -9.95 -12.51 -10.88
CA PHE A 23 -10.70 -12.97 -9.70
C PHE A 23 -12.04 -13.60 -10.08
N ILE A 24 -12.85 -12.92 -10.90
CA ILE A 24 -14.17 -13.43 -11.33
C ILE A 24 -14.00 -14.72 -12.13
N PHE A 25 -13.09 -14.76 -13.10
CA PHE A 25 -12.87 -15.95 -13.90
C PHE A 25 -12.34 -17.12 -13.08
N ALA A 26 -11.39 -16.88 -12.18
CA ALA A 26 -10.89 -17.91 -11.28
C ALA A 26 -12.00 -18.43 -10.36
N ALA A 27 -12.81 -17.56 -9.78
CA ALA A 27 -13.92 -17.95 -8.91
C ALA A 27 -14.96 -18.78 -9.67
N VAL A 28 -15.44 -18.31 -10.83
CA VAL A 28 -16.43 -19.02 -11.65
C VAL A 28 -15.89 -20.37 -12.10
N ASN A 29 -14.65 -20.41 -12.60
CA ASN A 29 -14.03 -21.66 -13.05
C ASN A 29 -13.85 -22.63 -11.88
N THR A 30 -13.30 -22.18 -10.76
CA THR A 30 -13.07 -23.01 -9.57
C THR A 30 -14.38 -23.56 -9.04
N LEU A 31 -15.42 -22.74 -8.90
CA LEU A 31 -16.74 -23.20 -8.45
C LEU A 31 -17.34 -24.23 -9.40
N THR A 32 -17.27 -23.97 -10.71
CA THR A 32 -17.83 -24.86 -11.75
C THR A 32 -17.10 -26.20 -11.78
N VAL A 33 -15.76 -26.17 -11.87
CA VAL A 33 -14.93 -27.37 -11.96
C VAL A 33 -15.01 -28.18 -10.67
N THR A 34 -14.94 -27.54 -9.50
CA THR A 34 -15.05 -28.23 -8.21
C THR A 34 -16.41 -28.92 -8.09
N TYR A 35 -17.49 -28.26 -8.50
CA TYR A 35 -18.81 -28.87 -8.42
C TYR A 35 -18.96 -30.06 -9.38
N PHE A 36 -18.75 -29.83 -10.68
CA PHE A 36 -19.05 -30.85 -11.68
C PHE A 36 -18.02 -31.98 -11.76
N LEU A 37 -16.76 -31.73 -11.40
CA LEU A 37 -15.73 -32.78 -11.39
C LEU A 37 -15.61 -33.48 -10.04
N ALA A 38 -15.78 -32.76 -8.92
CA ALA A 38 -15.67 -33.38 -7.60
C ALA A 38 -17.06 -33.62 -6.98
N ILE A 39 -17.79 -32.58 -6.60
CA ILE A 39 -19.00 -32.73 -5.77
C ILE A 39 -20.05 -33.66 -6.40
N ASP A 40 -20.33 -33.50 -7.69
CA ASP A 40 -21.36 -34.29 -8.38
C ASP A 40 -21.00 -35.78 -8.50
N ASN A 41 -19.71 -36.11 -8.43
CA ASN A 41 -19.18 -37.47 -8.58
C ASN A 41 -18.91 -38.18 -7.24
N TYR A 42 -18.97 -37.49 -6.10
CA TYR A 42 -18.76 -38.07 -4.77
C TYR A 42 -20.07 -38.03 -3.96
N PRO A 43 -20.73 -39.18 -3.71
CA PRO A 43 -22.07 -39.23 -3.09
C PRO A 43 -22.18 -38.44 -1.78
N PHE A 44 -21.19 -38.57 -0.88
CA PHE A 44 -21.16 -37.84 0.39
C PHE A 44 -21.19 -36.31 0.22
N LEU A 45 -20.49 -35.78 -0.79
CA LEU A 45 -20.49 -34.33 -1.05
C LEU A 45 -21.80 -33.88 -1.70
N LYS A 46 -22.39 -34.72 -2.56
CA LYS A 46 -23.66 -34.45 -3.22
C LYS A 46 -24.85 -34.42 -2.25
N ASP A 47 -24.79 -35.21 -1.17
CA ASP A 47 -25.80 -35.16 -0.10
C ASP A 47 -25.79 -33.80 0.63
N VAL A 48 -24.61 -33.21 0.82
CA VAL A 48 -24.44 -31.89 1.43
C VAL A 48 -24.74 -30.75 0.44
N PHE A 49 -24.39 -30.94 -0.83
CA PHE A 49 -24.53 -29.96 -1.91
C PHE A 49 -25.34 -30.54 -3.08
N PRO A 50 -26.67 -30.61 -2.97
CA PRO A 50 -27.51 -31.36 -3.90
C PRO A 50 -27.66 -30.71 -5.29
N SER A 51 -27.36 -29.43 -5.41
CA SER A 51 -27.29 -28.76 -6.72
C SER A 51 -26.19 -27.70 -6.76
N PHE A 52 -25.78 -27.35 -7.98
CA PHE A 52 -24.77 -26.32 -8.22
C PHE A 52 -25.16 -24.97 -7.60
N VAL A 53 -26.44 -24.61 -7.64
CA VAL A 53 -26.96 -23.36 -7.05
C VAL A 53 -26.85 -23.39 -5.53
N HIS A 54 -27.16 -24.52 -4.87
CA HIS A 54 -27.00 -24.66 -3.42
C HIS A 54 -25.54 -24.53 -3.01
N TYR A 55 -24.64 -25.18 -3.75
CA TYR A 55 -23.20 -25.08 -3.53
C TYR A 55 -22.71 -23.63 -3.62
N ILE A 56 -23.04 -22.92 -4.70
CA ILE A 56 -22.66 -21.51 -4.86
C ILE A 56 -23.18 -20.67 -3.69
N ALA A 57 -24.47 -20.81 -3.35
CA ALA A 57 -25.08 -20.01 -2.29
C ALA A 57 -24.35 -20.19 -0.95
N ILE A 58 -24.03 -21.43 -0.57
CA ILE A 58 -23.33 -21.74 0.68
C ILE A 58 -21.89 -21.20 0.64
N VAL A 59 -21.16 -21.44 -0.44
CA VAL A 59 -19.76 -20.97 -0.57
C VAL A 59 -19.68 -19.46 -0.58
N VAL A 60 -20.60 -18.76 -1.24
CA VAL A 60 -20.64 -17.29 -1.23
C VAL A 60 -20.97 -16.77 0.17
N LEU A 61 -21.98 -17.35 0.83
CA LEU A 61 -22.44 -16.92 2.15
C LEU A 61 -21.39 -17.10 3.25
N ILE A 62 -20.59 -18.18 3.19
CA ILE A 62 -19.56 -18.49 4.18
C ILE A 62 -18.18 -17.98 3.74
N GLY A 63 -17.85 -18.17 2.46
CA GLY A 63 -16.55 -17.84 1.90
C GLY A 63 -16.27 -16.35 1.88
N ILE A 64 -17.26 -15.49 1.53
CA ILE A 64 -17.04 -14.05 1.55
C ILE A 64 -16.71 -13.54 2.97
N PRO A 65 -17.51 -13.85 4.03
CA PRO A 65 -17.15 -13.46 5.39
C PRO A 65 -15.78 -13.97 5.83
N ILE A 66 -15.43 -15.23 5.52
CA ILE A 66 -14.11 -15.78 5.86
C ILE A 66 -12.99 -15.01 5.16
N LEU A 67 -13.11 -14.75 3.85
CA LEU A 67 -12.12 -13.99 3.10
C LEU A 67 -11.96 -12.56 3.63
N VAL A 68 -13.05 -11.92 4.03
CA VAL A 68 -13.01 -10.60 4.69
C VAL A 68 -12.28 -10.69 6.03
N LEU A 69 -12.55 -11.71 6.85
CA LEU A 69 -11.88 -11.90 8.13
C LEU A 69 -10.37 -12.20 7.98
N VAL A 70 -10.00 -13.05 7.03
CA VAL A 70 -8.59 -13.35 6.73
C VAL A 70 -7.89 -12.09 6.21
N GLY A 71 -8.52 -11.36 5.28
CA GLY A 71 -7.98 -10.08 4.79
C GLY A 71 -7.81 -9.07 5.93
N TYR A 72 -8.83 -8.90 6.77
CA TYR A 72 -8.74 -8.04 7.94
C TYR A 72 -7.60 -8.45 8.89
N ALA A 73 -7.45 -9.74 9.15
CA ALA A 73 -6.38 -10.26 10.01
C ALA A 73 -5.01 -9.98 9.38
N HIS A 74 -4.82 -10.21 8.09
CA HIS A 74 -3.59 -9.91 7.36
C HIS A 74 -3.19 -8.44 7.53
N TYR A 75 -4.11 -7.52 7.20
CA TYR A 75 -3.84 -6.09 7.21
C TYR A 75 -3.67 -5.49 8.62
N LYS A 76 -4.43 -5.97 9.62
CA LYS A 76 -4.46 -5.33 10.95
C LYS A 76 -3.78 -6.11 12.07
N ARG A 77 -3.66 -7.42 11.95
CA ARG A 77 -3.23 -8.30 13.06
C ARG A 77 -1.93 -9.03 12.79
N THR A 78 -1.44 -9.06 11.55
CA THR A 78 -0.17 -9.73 11.22
C THR A 78 0.94 -8.75 10.94
N ALA A 79 2.18 -9.18 11.19
CA ALA A 79 3.37 -8.42 10.81
C ALA A 79 3.63 -8.41 9.29
N SER A 80 2.94 -9.28 8.52
CA SER A 80 3.14 -9.41 7.06
C SER A 80 2.84 -8.11 6.34
N PHE A 81 1.73 -7.45 6.69
CA PHE A 81 1.38 -6.18 6.04
C PHE A 81 2.42 -5.08 6.26
N LYS A 82 3.04 -5.02 7.45
CA LYS A 82 4.11 -4.05 7.71
C LYS A 82 5.33 -4.33 6.82
N ALA A 83 5.77 -5.59 6.76
CA ALA A 83 6.90 -5.97 5.91
C ALA A 83 6.62 -5.70 4.42
N GLU A 84 5.40 -5.99 3.94
CA GLU A 84 4.97 -5.65 2.57
C GLU A 84 5.03 -4.15 2.31
N ALA A 85 4.51 -3.34 3.24
CA ALA A 85 4.54 -1.88 3.13
C ALA A 85 5.98 -1.33 3.11
N ASP A 86 6.85 -1.84 3.97
CA ASP A 86 8.27 -1.45 4.01
C ASP A 86 8.96 -1.78 2.67
N ILE A 87 8.77 -2.99 2.15
CA ILE A 87 9.29 -3.40 0.82
C ILE A 87 8.73 -2.48 -0.28
N HIS A 88 7.45 -2.13 -0.24
CA HIS A 88 6.85 -1.23 -1.23
C HIS A 88 7.46 0.17 -1.21
N ILE A 89 7.77 0.71 -0.03
CA ILE A 89 8.43 2.00 0.13
C ILE A 89 9.87 1.92 -0.38
N GLU A 90 10.61 0.87 0.00
CA GLU A 90 12.00 0.65 -0.41
C GLU A 90 12.13 0.46 -1.94
N ALA A 91 11.25 -0.34 -2.52
CA ALA A 91 11.25 -0.65 -3.95
C ALA A 91 10.79 0.51 -4.83
N ASN A 92 10.13 1.53 -4.27
CA ASN A 92 9.65 2.70 -5.00
C ASN A 92 10.49 3.95 -4.67
N PRO A 93 11.42 4.36 -5.55
CA PRO A 93 12.30 5.50 -5.32
C PRO A 93 11.56 6.81 -5.06
N HIS A 94 10.36 6.99 -5.64
CA HIS A 94 9.56 8.19 -5.42
C HIS A 94 8.95 8.21 -4.02
N LEU A 95 8.41 7.08 -3.54
CA LEU A 95 7.87 6.97 -2.18
C LEU A 95 8.97 7.11 -1.13
N ARG A 96 10.10 6.42 -1.33
CA ARG A 96 11.27 6.55 -0.45
C ARG A 96 11.71 8.01 -0.34
N ARG A 97 11.74 8.74 -1.45
CA ARG A 97 12.10 10.15 -1.47
C ARG A 97 11.08 11.03 -0.76
N ILE A 98 9.79 10.75 -0.91
CA ILE A 98 8.74 11.48 -0.18
C ILE A 98 8.94 11.27 1.33
N LEU A 99 9.17 10.04 1.78
CA LEU A 99 9.41 9.75 3.20
C LEU A 99 10.58 10.58 3.76
N THR A 100 11.74 10.55 3.10
CA THR A 100 12.91 11.33 3.55
C THR A 100 12.65 12.84 3.51
N ASN A 101 11.95 13.35 2.50
CA ASN A 101 11.58 14.77 2.45
C ASN A 101 10.65 15.14 3.61
N THR A 102 9.71 14.27 3.96
CA THR A 102 8.78 14.49 5.08
C THR A 102 9.52 14.49 6.41
N GLU A 103 10.48 13.58 6.64
CA GLU A 103 11.32 13.55 7.85
C GLU A 103 12.08 14.87 8.03
N ILE A 104 12.72 15.37 6.97
CA ILE A 104 13.46 16.64 7.02
C ILE A 104 12.50 17.82 7.22
N MET A 105 11.34 17.81 6.56
CA MET A 105 10.31 18.84 6.74
C MET A 105 9.79 18.89 8.18
N LEU A 106 9.58 17.74 8.83
CA LEU A 106 9.18 17.66 10.23
C LEU A 106 10.29 18.18 11.15
N SER A 107 11.54 17.80 10.90
CA SER A 107 12.70 18.31 11.65
C SER A 107 12.82 19.84 11.55
N MET A 108 12.73 20.40 10.33
CA MET A 108 12.71 21.84 10.12
C MET A 108 11.52 22.52 10.81
N SER A 109 10.35 21.88 10.80
CA SER A 109 9.14 22.42 11.43
C SER A 109 9.26 22.46 12.97
N LEU A 110 9.85 21.44 13.59
CA LEU A 110 10.15 21.44 15.03
C LEU A 110 11.15 22.54 15.40
N GLN A 111 12.22 22.71 14.61
CA GLN A 111 13.19 23.79 14.85
C GLN A 111 12.55 25.17 14.69
N LEU A 112 11.75 25.39 13.65
CA LEU A 112 11.01 26.65 13.48
C LEU A 112 10.04 26.91 14.64
N SER A 113 9.39 25.88 15.17
CA SER A 113 8.54 25.98 16.36
C SER A 113 9.34 26.40 17.60
N GLU A 114 10.51 25.82 17.82
CA GLU A 114 11.40 26.18 18.93
C GLU A 114 11.88 27.62 18.82
N LEU A 115 12.29 28.05 17.62
CA LEU A 115 12.66 29.44 17.36
C LEU A 115 11.51 30.41 17.61
N SER A 116 10.29 30.04 17.20
CA SER A 116 9.11 30.85 17.43
C SER A 116 8.83 31.03 18.93
N MET A 117 8.95 29.95 19.71
CA MET A 117 8.82 30.00 21.17
C MET A 117 9.85 30.91 21.82
N LYS A 118 11.11 30.83 21.40
CA LYS A 118 12.19 31.69 21.93
C LYS A 118 11.97 33.16 21.59
N LEU A 119 11.55 33.46 20.36
CA LEU A 119 11.20 34.81 19.94
C LEU A 119 10.06 35.38 20.80
N MET A 120 9.03 34.58 21.09
CA MET A 120 7.93 34.98 21.97
C MET A 120 8.41 35.27 23.41
N ASN A 121 9.40 34.53 23.89
CA ASN A 121 9.99 34.72 25.23
C ASN A 121 11.09 35.80 25.29
N ASN A 122 11.40 36.49 24.18
CA ASN A 122 12.55 37.39 24.04
C ASN A 122 13.91 36.73 24.38
N GLU A 123 14.02 35.42 24.18
CA GLU A 123 15.25 34.67 24.35
C GLU A 123 16.15 34.82 23.12
N LYS A 124 17.46 34.99 23.33
CA LYS A 124 18.43 35.04 22.24
C LYS A 124 18.84 33.62 21.83
N LEU A 125 19.01 33.42 20.53
CA LEU A 125 19.61 32.20 19.99
C LEU A 125 21.05 32.05 20.47
N THR A 126 21.39 30.86 20.95
CA THR A 126 22.78 30.52 21.26
C THR A 126 23.57 30.27 19.97
N SER A 127 24.91 30.38 20.05
CA SER A 127 25.81 30.11 18.93
C SER A 127 25.67 28.67 18.40
N ASP A 128 25.39 27.72 19.30
CA ASP A 128 25.26 26.30 18.96
C ASP A 128 23.96 26.03 18.20
N GLU A 129 22.85 26.64 18.62
CA GLU A 129 21.56 26.56 17.92
C GLU A 129 21.63 27.17 16.52
N MET A 130 22.32 28.31 16.40
CA MET A 130 22.57 28.96 15.11
C MET A 130 23.38 28.05 14.18
N ASN A 131 24.36 27.32 14.71
CA ASN A 131 25.17 26.36 13.94
C ASN A 131 24.34 25.13 13.53
N ASN A 132 23.51 24.59 14.41
CA ASN A 132 22.62 23.47 14.10
C ASN A 132 21.63 23.83 12.98
N LEU A 133 21.04 25.03 13.02
CA LEU A 133 20.17 25.53 11.95
C LEU A 133 20.89 25.63 10.61
N LYS A 134 22.11 26.16 10.61
CA LYS A 134 22.93 26.25 9.40
C LYS A 134 23.27 24.87 8.84
N GLN A 135 23.62 23.91 9.71
CA GLN A 135 23.88 22.54 9.28
C GLN A 135 22.64 21.90 8.65
N LEU A 136 21.45 22.05 9.25
CA LEU A 136 20.22 21.51 8.70
C LEU A 136 19.87 22.15 7.35
N GLN A 137 20.07 23.46 7.19
CA GLN A 137 19.91 24.13 5.89
C GLN A 137 20.87 23.59 4.83
N ILE A 138 22.14 23.38 5.19
CA ILE A 138 23.15 22.82 4.26
C ILE A 138 22.76 21.40 3.84
N GLU A 139 22.31 20.57 4.77
CA GLU A 139 21.87 19.21 4.49
C GLU A 139 20.66 19.20 3.54
N PHE A 140 19.68 20.06 3.78
CA PHE A 140 18.52 20.22 2.91
C PHE A 140 18.89 20.71 1.50
N GLN A 141 19.79 21.70 1.41
CA GLN A 141 20.29 22.21 0.13
C GLN A 141 21.06 21.14 -0.64
N LYS A 142 21.89 20.34 0.05
CA LYS A 142 22.60 19.22 -0.56
C LYS A 142 21.63 18.17 -1.11
N GLN A 143 20.59 17.83 -0.34
CA GLN A 143 19.55 16.90 -0.80
C GLN A 143 18.71 17.46 -1.97
N ILE A 144 18.65 18.78 -2.13
CA ILE A 144 18.11 19.43 -3.33
C ILE A 144 19.11 19.36 -4.50
N GLY A 145 20.39 19.61 -4.26
CA GLY A 145 21.44 19.63 -5.29
C GLY A 145 21.77 18.25 -5.86
N ASP A 146 21.75 17.20 -5.03
CA ASP A 146 22.06 15.81 -5.44
C ASP A 146 20.94 15.17 -6.30
N ARG A 147 19.86 15.92 -6.57
CA ARG A 147 18.78 15.51 -7.47
C ARG A 147 19.29 15.54 -8.90
N ARG A 148 19.86 14.43 -9.39
CA ARG A 148 20.01 14.23 -10.84
C ARG A 148 18.62 14.31 -11.48
N ILE A 149 18.37 15.39 -12.23
CA ILE A 149 17.22 15.50 -13.12
C ILE A 149 17.44 14.43 -14.21
N ARG A 150 16.90 13.25 -13.98
CA ARG A 150 16.68 12.24 -15.02
C ARG A 150 15.17 12.16 -15.18
N ASP A 151 14.68 13.00 -16.09
CA ASP A 151 13.40 12.80 -16.75
C ASP A 151 13.52 11.65 -17.77
#